data_AF-A0A4Q6AEU8-F1
#
_entry.id   AF-A0A4Q6AEU8-F1
#
_cell.length_a   1.000
_cell.length_b   1.000
_cell.length_c   1.000
_cell.angle_alpha   90.00
_cell.angle_beta   90.00
_cell.angle_gamma   90.00
#
_symmetry.space_group_name_H-M   'P 1'
#
loop_
_entity.id
_entity.type
_entity.pdbx_description
1 polymer ?
#
loop_
_entity_poly.entity_id
_entity_poly.type
_entity_poly.pdbx_seq_one_letter_code
_entity_poly.pdbx_strand_id
1 'polypeptide(L)' 'MAGLYDSSRIQFNKITEQYHSYVALYKLFNNGSDKGATPFAVFYWRMTYHVRYGDGELMTRGF' A
#
# COMPACT_ATOMS: atom_id res chain seq x y z
N MET A 1 17.95 2.42 20.75
CA MET A 1 16.62 1.92 20.30
C MET A 1 15.99 2.89 19.30
N ALA A 2 16.61 3.09 18.12
CA ALA A 2 16.11 4.00 17.07
C ALA A 2 15.59 3.25 15.81
N GLY A 3 15.82 1.93 15.71
CA GLY A 3 15.63 1.17 14.46
C GLY A 3 14.19 0.84 14.07
N LEU A 4 13.24 0.84 15.01
CA LEU A 4 11.83 0.50 14.70
C LEU A 4 11.02 1.68 14.14
N TYR A 5 11.26 2.89 14.65
CA TYR A 5 10.57 4.09 14.15
C TYR A 5 11.09 4.51 12.77
N ASP A 6 12.40 4.43 12.55
CA ASP A 6 13.00 4.82 11.28
C ASP A 6 12.58 3.89 10.13
N SER A 7 12.51 2.57 10.40
CA SER A 7 12.01 1.59 9.44
C SER A 7 10.53 1.80 9.11
N SER A 8 9.70 2.19 10.09
CA SER A 8 8.28 2.51 9.86
C SER A 8 8.07 3.73 8.96
N ARG A 9 8.88 4.78 9.14
CA ARG A 9 8.81 6.01 8.34
C ARG A 9 9.27 5.78 6.91
N ILE A 10 10.34 5.01 6.72
CA ILE A 10 10.83 4.64 5.39
C ILE A 10 9.76 3.83 4.64
N GLN A 11 9.12 2.85 5.29
CA GLN A 11 8.02 2.10 4.67
C GLN A 11 6.82 2.98 4.34
N PHE A 12 6.44 3.88 5.25
CA PHE A 12 5.36 4.84 5.01
C PHE A 12 5.63 5.71 3.76
N ASN A 13 6.85 6.26 3.65
CA ASN A 13 7.25 7.06 2.50
C ASN A 13 7.19 6.25 1.20
N LYS A 14 7.69 5.01 1.20
CA LYS A 14 7.62 4.13 0.02
C LYS A 14 6.19 3.84 -0.42
N ILE A 15 5.27 3.56 0.51
CA ILE A 15 3.86 3.33 0.19
C ILE A 15 3.21 4.60 -0.36
N THR A 16 3.59 5.77 0.16
CA THR A 16 3.12 7.07 -0.32
C THR A 16 3.58 7.33 -1.76
N GLU A 17 4.85 7.09 -2.07
CA GLU A 17 5.38 7.20 -3.44
C GLU A 17 4.69 6.24 -4.43
N GLN A 18 4.44 5.01 -4.00
CA GLN A 18 3.68 4.04 -4.79
C GLN A 18 2.24 4.49 -5.04
N TYR A 19 1.59 5.09 -4.03
CA TYR A 19 0.25 5.62 -4.19
C TYR A 19 0.19 6.77 -5.20
N HIS A 20 1.14 7.71 -5.15
CA HIS A 20 1.23 8.78 -6.14
C HIS A 20 1.42 8.23 -7.56
N SER A 21 2.25 7.21 -7.71
CA SER A 21 2.47 6.54 -8.99
C SER A 21 1.19 5.84 -9.50
N TYR A 22 0.46 5.17 -8.60
CA TYR A 22 -0.86 4.60 -8.89
C TYR A 22 -1.85 5.66 -9.37
N VAL A 23 -1.97 6.78 -8.67
CA VAL A 23 -2.90 7.87 -9.05
C VAL A 23 -2.50 8.49 -10.39
N ALA A 24 -1.20 8.68 -10.64
CA ALA A 24 -0.71 9.20 -11.91
C ALA A 24 -1.06 8.26 -13.09
N LEU A 25 -0.85 6.96 -12.93
CA LEU A 25 -1.24 5.95 -13.92
C LEU A 25 -2.77 5.92 -14.09
N TYR A 26 -3.52 5.93 -13.00
CA TYR A 26 -4.99 5.94 -13.06
C TYR A 26 -5.51 7.14 -13.85
N LYS A 27 -4.96 8.34 -13.59
CA LYS A 27 -5.29 9.55 -14.35
C LYS A 27 -4.95 9.41 -15.83
N LEU A 28 -3.80 8.82 -16.17
CA LEU A 28 -3.41 8.60 -17.56
C LEU A 28 -4.45 7.75 -18.32
N PHE A 29 -4.96 6.70 -17.69
CA PHE A 29 -5.95 5.80 -18.29
C PHE A 29 -7.40 6.32 -18.17
N ASN A 30 -7.66 7.29 -17.30
CA ASN A 30 -9.00 7.81 -17.02
C ASN A 30 -9.17 9.27 -17.49
N ASN A 31 -8.63 9.61 -18.68
CA ASN A 31 -8.74 10.93 -19.30
C ASN A 31 -8.34 12.10 -18.39
N GLY A 32 -7.32 11.90 -17.55
CA GLY A 32 -6.84 12.87 -16.57
C GLY A 32 -7.64 12.95 -15.26
N SER A 33 -8.72 12.18 -15.12
CA SER A 33 -9.57 12.19 -13.93
C SER A 33 -9.09 11.19 -12.86
N ASP A 34 -9.12 11.61 -11.60
CA ASP A 34 -8.97 10.72 -10.42
C ASP A 34 -10.31 10.25 -9.84
N LYS A 35 -11.44 10.60 -10.47
CA LYS A 35 -12.74 10.09 -10.03
C LYS A 35 -12.76 8.57 -10.14
N GLY A 36 -12.97 7.90 -9.01
CA GLY A 36 -12.98 6.43 -8.91
C GLY A 36 -11.64 5.81 -8.49
N ALA A 37 -10.58 6.61 -8.33
CA ALA A 37 -9.32 6.13 -7.77
C ALA A 37 -9.53 5.63 -6.33
N THR A 38 -8.80 4.58 -5.95
CA THR A 38 -8.84 4.04 -4.60
C THR A 38 -8.31 5.10 -3.63
N PRO A 39 -9.01 5.43 -2.54
CA PRO A 39 -8.50 6.38 -1.54
C PRO A 39 -7.22 5.88 -0.87
N PHE A 40 -6.33 6.80 -0.51
CA PHE A 40 -5.03 6.48 0.11
C PHE A 40 -5.15 5.55 1.31
N ALA A 41 -6.11 5.77 2.21
CA ALA A 41 -6.29 4.93 3.40
C ALA A 41 -6.56 3.45 3.04
N VAL A 42 -7.37 3.21 2.01
CA VAL A 42 -7.69 1.85 1.53
C VAL A 42 -6.47 1.23 0.84
N PHE A 43 -5.76 2.01 0.03
CA PHE A 43 -4.52 1.59 -0.62
C PHE A 43 -3.44 1.21 0.40
N TYR A 44 -3.21 2.07 1.39
CA TYR A 44 -2.27 1.86 2.49
C TYR A 44 -2.62 0.60 3.30
N TRP A 45 -3.90 0.42 3.64
CA TRP A 45 -4.35 -0.79 4.32
C TRP A 45 -4.05 -2.05 3.51
N ARG A 46 -4.38 -2.08 2.22
CA ARG A 46 -4.10 -3.25 1.36
C ARG A 46 -2.61 -3.56 1.27
N MET A 47 -1.78 -2.54 1.08
CA MET A 47 -0.32 -2.71 1.00
C MET A 47 0.25 -3.23 2.33
N THR A 48 -0.16 -2.67 3.46
CA THR A 48 0.33 -3.10 4.77
C THR A 48 -0.24 -4.46 5.21
N TYR A 49 -1.48 -4.77 4.84
CA TYR A 49 -2.12 -6.04 5.16
C TYR A 49 -1.51 -7.21 4.38
N HIS A 50 -1.26 -7.03 3.07
CA HIS A 50 -0.57 -8.05 2.28
C HIS A 50 0.87 -8.27 2.75
N VAL A 51 1.58 -7.23 3.18
CA VAL A 51 2.92 -7.39 3.77
C VAL A 51 2.86 -8.17 5.09
N ARG A 52 1.80 -7.99 5.89
CA ARG A 52 1.67 -8.64 7.21
C ARG A 52 1.13 -10.07 7.15
N TYR A 53 0.30 -10.39 6.15
CA TYR A 53 -0.44 -11.67 6.09
C TYR A 53 -0.33 -12.40 4.73
N GLY A 54 0.40 -11.83 3.77
CA GLY A 54 0.62 -12.41 2.44
C GLY A 54 1.82 -13.34 2.34
N ASP A 55 2.69 -13.39 3.36
CA ASP A 55 3.63 -14.50 3.53
C ASP A 55 2.85 -15.72 4.04
N GLY A 56 2.33 -16.48 3.09
CA GLY A 56 1.50 -17.66 3.26
C GLY A 56 2.22 -18.88 3.85
N GLU A 57 2.94 -18.73 4.97
CA GLU A 57 3.26 -19.86 5.85
C GLU A 57 2.28 -20.00 7.05
N LEU A 58 1.35 -19.05 7.24
CA LEU A 58 0.39 -19.10 8.37
C LEU A 58 -1.08 -19.36 8.01
N MET A 59 -1.40 -19.59 6.72
CA MET A 59 -2.77 -19.93 6.28
C MET A 59 -2.99 -21.45 6.09
N THR A 60 -2.05 -22.31 6.50
CA THR A 60 -2.26 -23.76 6.60
C THR A 60 -2.37 -24.17 8.07
N ARG A 61 -3.51 -23.88 8.70
CA ARG A 61 -4.13 -24.74 9.73
C ARG A 61 -5.48 -24.19 10.15
N GLY A 62 -6.53 -24.89 9.76
CA GLY A 62 -7.81 -24.87 10.46
C GLY A 62 -9.00 -24.31 9.67
N PHE A 63 -9.31 -24.92 8.53
CA PHE A 63 -10.71 -25.26 8.23
C PHE A 63 -10.87 -26.77 8.42
#